data_AF-A0A9E0ZNZ7-F1
#
_entry.id   AF-A0A9E0ZNZ7-F1
#
_cell.length_a   1.000
_cell.length_b   1.000
_cell.length_c   1.000
_cell.angle_alpha   90.00
_cell.angle_beta   90.00
_cell.angle_gamma   90.00
#
_symmetry.space_group_name_H-M   'P 1'
#
loop_
_entity.id
_entity.type
_entity.pdbx_description
1 polymer ?
#
loop_
_entity_poly.entity_id
_entity_poly.type
_entity_poly.pdbx_seq_one_letter_code
_entity_poly.pdbx_strand_id
1 'polypeptide(L)'
;MKKQMIPCLYLQYEKAVTGFGQRNLFGDGDVEALGRFYGDKGADGLLIFDFSSEEQEHERAIKKIGDICRAVEIPVMTAGNIKCMDDIKKLIYAGCAKVILNFSKESNILLLEEASRRFGKEKMVISISSFHEFTDNQELIEKYSDGILALDSLQDEIASVSRVSILIHTDEGKEEELLSLLKGNYISGLSGAYISSLTTEIRDFKERCREENISVAREAEKNDRTGRTGRIAPESFSESPFSFLQEVYNLIFERKENPQEGSYINYLFDKGTDKILKKIGEECTDLVIAAKNENKEEITCEISDLLYHIMVLMAEKEIFWEDIAEELTGK
;
A
#
# COMPACT_ATOMS: atom_id res chain seq x y z
N MET A 1 6.59 -13.39 15.73
CA MET A 1 6.01 -12.75 14.53
C MET A 1 5.98 -13.79 13.41
N LYS A 2 4.90 -13.84 12.61
CA LYS A 2 4.86 -14.70 11.42
C LYS A 2 5.64 -14.01 10.30
N LYS A 3 6.56 -14.72 9.65
CA LYS A 3 7.36 -14.24 8.52
C LYS A 3 6.50 -14.23 7.26
N GLN A 4 6.60 -13.17 6.48
CA GLN A 4 5.84 -12.92 5.26
C GLN A 4 6.68 -13.13 4.00
N MET A 5 6.10 -13.70 2.95
CA MET A 5 6.70 -13.80 1.62
C MET A 5 5.99 -12.81 0.70
N ILE A 6 6.70 -11.75 0.32
CA ILE A 6 6.13 -10.59 -0.38
C ILE A 6 6.85 -10.45 -1.72
N PRO A 7 6.35 -11.04 -2.80
CA PRO A 7 6.85 -10.77 -4.14
C PRO A 7 6.76 -9.29 -4.46
N CYS A 8 7.65 -8.83 -5.32
CA CYS A 8 7.72 -7.46 -5.78
C CYS A 8 7.54 -7.35 -7.29
N LEU A 9 6.87 -6.30 -7.72
CA LEU A 9 6.76 -5.90 -9.12
C LEU A 9 7.23 -4.46 -9.27
N TYR A 10 7.85 -4.17 -10.40
CA TYR A 10 8.30 -2.84 -10.76
C TYR A 10 7.39 -2.29 -11.84
N LEU A 11 6.77 -1.15 -11.59
CA LEU A 11 5.75 -0.56 -12.44
C LEU A 11 6.36 0.57 -13.26
N GLN A 12 6.34 0.43 -14.58
CA GLN A 12 6.76 1.49 -15.50
C GLN A 12 5.82 1.53 -16.70
N TYR A 13 5.35 2.72 -17.09
CA TYR A 13 4.30 2.88 -18.10
C TYR A 13 3.10 1.92 -17.91
N GLU A 14 2.64 1.80 -16.66
CA GLU A 14 1.50 0.97 -16.24
C GLU A 14 1.71 -0.55 -16.46
N LYS A 15 2.92 -0.99 -16.77
CA LYS A 15 3.29 -2.39 -17.00
C LYS A 15 4.35 -2.87 -16.02
N ALA A 16 4.34 -4.17 -15.75
CA ALA A 16 5.38 -4.81 -14.97
C ALA A 16 6.68 -4.91 -15.80
N VAL A 17 7.77 -4.41 -15.23
CA VAL A 17 9.12 -4.49 -15.78
C VAL A 17 10.06 -5.23 -14.82
N THR A 18 11.20 -5.66 -15.34
CA THR A 18 12.30 -6.18 -14.55
C THR A 18 12.93 -5.05 -13.71
N GLY A 19 13.60 -5.39 -12.61
CA GLY A 19 13.95 -4.49 -11.50
C GLY A 19 14.88 -3.31 -11.81
N PHE A 20 15.67 -2.89 -10.81
CA PHE A 20 16.42 -1.63 -10.87
C PHE A 20 17.43 -1.52 -12.04
N GLY A 21 17.85 -2.65 -12.63
CA GLY A 21 18.75 -2.72 -13.77
C GLY A 21 18.05 -2.49 -15.12
N GLN A 22 18.18 -3.46 -16.03
CA GLN A 22 17.39 -3.43 -17.27
C GLN A 22 15.90 -3.53 -16.91
N ARG A 23 15.07 -2.72 -17.57
CA ARG A 23 13.62 -2.63 -17.36
C ARG A 23 12.87 -3.22 -18.55
N ASN A 24 13.14 -4.50 -18.80
CA ASN A 24 12.45 -5.26 -19.83
C ASN A 24 11.05 -5.62 -19.33
N LEU A 25 10.12 -5.91 -20.23
CA LEU A 25 8.79 -6.38 -19.86
C LEU A 25 8.91 -7.67 -19.02
N PHE A 26 8.24 -7.69 -17.86
CA PHE A 26 8.23 -8.86 -16.98
C PHE A 26 6.95 -9.68 -17.22
N GLY A 27 7.12 -10.92 -17.66
CA GLY A 27 5.99 -11.71 -18.17
C GLY A 27 5.39 -11.06 -19.42
N ASP A 28 4.07 -10.86 -19.42
CA ASP A 28 3.34 -10.08 -20.42
C ASP A 28 3.14 -8.60 -20.01
N GLY A 29 3.59 -8.24 -18.80
CA GLY A 29 3.45 -6.91 -18.22
C GLY A 29 2.11 -6.62 -17.55
N ASP A 30 1.16 -7.55 -17.52
CA ASP A 30 -0.14 -7.39 -16.87
C ASP A 30 0.02 -7.52 -15.35
N VAL A 31 -0.02 -6.37 -14.67
CA VAL A 31 0.32 -6.26 -13.24
C VAL A 31 -0.78 -6.85 -12.37
N GLU A 32 -2.03 -6.70 -12.77
CA GLU A 32 -3.19 -7.29 -12.11
C GLU A 32 -3.19 -8.81 -12.21
N ALA A 33 -2.85 -9.37 -13.39
CA ALA A 33 -2.72 -10.81 -13.58
C ALA A 33 -1.55 -11.38 -12.76
N LEU A 34 -0.40 -10.70 -12.74
CA LEU A 34 0.75 -11.07 -11.92
C LEU A 34 0.43 -10.99 -10.42
N GLY A 35 -0.29 -9.97 -9.99
CA GLY A 35 -0.73 -9.84 -8.61
C GLY A 35 -1.64 -10.98 -8.16
N ARG A 36 -2.63 -11.35 -9.00
CA ARG A 36 -3.47 -12.54 -8.76
C ARG A 36 -2.66 -13.83 -8.74
N PHE A 37 -1.74 -13.97 -9.69
CA PHE A 37 -0.83 -15.13 -9.77
C PHE A 37 -0.06 -15.33 -8.46
N TYR A 38 0.53 -14.26 -7.90
CA TYR A 38 1.25 -14.36 -6.63
C TYR A 38 0.32 -14.68 -5.44
N GLY A 39 -0.87 -14.09 -5.39
CA GLY A 39 -1.88 -14.44 -4.40
C GLY A 39 -2.24 -15.93 -4.45
N ASP A 40 -2.49 -16.46 -5.65
CA ASP A 40 -2.80 -17.88 -5.86
C ASP A 40 -1.64 -18.83 -5.51
N LYS A 41 -0.39 -18.34 -5.60
CA LYS A 41 0.83 -19.05 -5.16
C LYS A 41 1.08 -18.95 -3.66
N GLY A 42 0.25 -18.21 -2.92
CA GLY A 42 0.32 -18.11 -1.47
C GLY A 42 1.24 -17.00 -0.98
N ALA A 43 1.43 -15.92 -1.75
CA ALA A 43 2.06 -14.71 -1.24
C ALA A 43 1.29 -14.11 -0.05
N ASP A 44 1.99 -13.46 0.87
CA ASP A 44 1.39 -12.79 2.04
C ASP A 44 1.07 -11.31 1.81
N GLY A 45 1.51 -10.79 0.66
CA GLY A 45 1.35 -9.42 0.23
C GLY A 45 2.06 -9.21 -1.11
N LEU A 46 1.93 -8.02 -1.67
CA LEU A 46 2.55 -7.64 -2.93
C LEU A 46 3.24 -6.28 -2.76
N LEU A 47 4.52 -6.19 -3.11
CA LEU A 47 5.26 -4.93 -3.11
C LEU A 47 5.32 -4.36 -4.53
N ILE A 48 4.80 -3.16 -4.73
CA ILE A 48 4.88 -2.45 -6.02
C ILE A 48 5.90 -1.31 -5.89
N PHE A 49 6.90 -1.29 -6.77
CA PHE A 49 7.80 -0.16 -6.93
C PHE A 49 7.34 0.69 -8.12
N ASP A 50 6.95 1.93 -7.86
CA ASP A 50 6.69 2.91 -8.92
C ASP A 50 8.02 3.46 -9.48
N PHE A 51 8.29 3.12 -10.75
CA PHE A 51 9.46 3.56 -11.52
C PHE A 51 9.15 4.69 -12.49
N SER A 52 7.96 5.30 -12.38
CA SER A 52 7.62 6.48 -13.15
C SER A 52 8.64 7.59 -12.96
N SER A 53 8.88 8.32 -14.05
CA SER A 53 9.88 9.39 -14.11
C SER A 53 9.25 10.76 -14.34
N GLU A 54 8.12 10.81 -15.04
CA GLU A 54 7.37 12.03 -15.32
C GLU A 54 6.15 12.16 -14.42
N GLU A 55 5.70 13.38 -14.18
CA GLU A 55 4.53 13.65 -13.31
C GLU A 55 3.25 12.99 -13.82
N GLN A 56 2.99 13.09 -15.12
CA GLN A 56 1.82 12.45 -15.72
C GLN A 56 1.91 10.92 -15.68
N GLU A 57 3.12 10.37 -15.75
CA GLU A 57 3.35 8.93 -15.61
C GLU A 57 3.09 8.49 -14.16
N HIS A 58 3.53 9.27 -13.19
CA HIS A 58 3.29 9.03 -11.75
C HIS A 58 1.80 8.99 -11.42
N GLU A 59 1.03 9.97 -11.91
CA GLU A 59 -0.42 9.99 -11.73
C GLU A 59 -1.12 8.75 -12.33
N ARG A 60 -0.65 8.27 -13.49
CA ARG A 60 -1.14 7.01 -14.08
C ARG A 60 -0.70 5.80 -13.27
N ALA A 61 0.53 5.79 -12.74
CA ALA A 61 1.03 4.72 -11.89
C ALA A 61 0.20 4.59 -10.61
N ILE A 62 -0.13 5.69 -9.94
CA ILE A 62 -1.01 5.70 -8.75
C ILE A 62 -2.39 5.10 -9.08
N LYS A 63 -2.98 5.47 -10.24
CA LYS A 63 -4.25 4.91 -10.70
C LYS A 63 -4.16 3.40 -10.94
N LYS A 64 -3.11 2.96 -11.65
CA LYS A 64 -2.84 1.54 -11.88
C LYS A 64 -2.62 0.76 -10.58
N ILE A 65 -1.94 1.35 -9.60
CA ILE A 65 -1.82 0.80 -8.24
C ILE A 65 -3.19 0.61 -7.61
N GLY A 66 -4.10 1.57 -7.74
CA GLY A 66 -5.49 1.42 -7.30
C GLY A 66 -6.24 0.29 -7.99
N ASP A 67 -6.04 0.09 -9.29
CA ASP A 67 -6.58 -1.07 -10.03
C ASP A 67 -6.06 -2.39 -9.44
N ILE A 68 -4.75 -2.46 -9.18
CA ILE A 68 -4.11 -3.65 -8.58
C ILE A 68 -4.71 -3.93 -7.21
N CYS A 69 -4.80 -2.92 -6.33
CA CYS A 69 -5.39 -3.05 -4.99
C CYS A 69 -6.83 -3.60 -5.01
N ARG A 70 -7.63 -3.28 -6.04
CA ARG A 70 -8.98 -3.82 -6.23
C ARG A 70 -8.99 -5.24 -6.81
N ALA A 71 -7.98 -5.57 -7.60
CA ALA A 71 -7.92 -6.82 -8.35
C ALA A 71 -7.26 -7.98 -7.59
N VAL A 72 -6.47 -7.69 -6.55
CA VAL A 72 -5.72 -8.69 -5.77
C VAL A 72 -6.26 -8.81 -4.35
N GLU A 73 -6.35 -10.04 -3.84
CA GLU A 73 -6.89 -10.31 -2.49
C GLU A 73 -5.84 -10.17 -1.37
N ILE A 74 -4.57 -10.07 -1.73
CA ILE A 74 -3.45 -9.93 -0.78
C ILE A 74 -3.12 -8.45 -0.53
N PRO A 75 -2.61 -8.07 0.66
CA PRO A 75 -2.25 -6.69 0.96
C PRO A 75 -1.19 -6.13 0.01
N VAL A 76 -1.44 -4.95 -0.56
CA VAL A 76 -0.49 -4.25 -1.45
C VAL A 76 0.30 -3.21 -0.67
N MET A 77 1.62 -3.21 -0.83
CA MET A 77 2.55 -2.21 -0.31
C MET A 77 3.16 -1.45 -1.49
N THR A 78 3.34 -0.15 -1.37
CA THR A 78 3.93 0.66 -2.46
C THR A 78 5.17 1.40 -2.03
N ALA A 79 6.18 1.35 -2.89
CA ALA A 79 7.43 2.07 -2.79
C ALA A 79 7.70 2.79 -4.12
N GLY A 80 8.70 3.66 -4.15
CA GLY A 80 9.09 4.35 -5.38
C GLY A 80 8.25 5.61 -5.64
N ASN A 81 8.93 6.61 -6.20
CA ASN A 81 8.40 7.91 -6.60
C ASN A 81 7.45 8.68 -5.65
N ILE A 82 7.44 8.41 -4.33
CA ILE A 82 6.71 9.25 -3.35
C ILE A 82 7.46 10.57 -3.15
N LYS A 83 6.82 11.69 -3.48
CA LYS A 83 7.40 13.04 -3.44
C LYS A 83 6.77 13.91 -2.35
N CYS A 84 5.46 13.77 -2.11
CA CYS A 84 4.71 14.63 -1.23
C CYS A 84 3.65 13.88 -0.41
N MET A 85 2.97 14.60 0.49
CA MET A 85 1.90 14.06 1.33
C MET A 85 0.69 13.59 0.49
N ASP A 86 0.41 14.29 -0.62
CA ASP A 86 -0.70 13.95 -1.51
C ASP A 86 -0.49 12.58 -2.18
N ASP A 87 0.75 12.21 -2.52
CA ASP A 87 1.05 10.87 -3.06
C ASP A 87 0.75 9.79 -2.01
N ILE A 88 1.18 9.99 -0.76
CA ILE A 88 0.93 9.07 0.35
C ILE A 88 -0.58 8.87 0.53
N LYS A 89 -1.31 9.97 0.56
CA LYS A 89 -2.77 9.99 0.67
C LYS A 89 -3.42 9.22 -0.47
N LYS A 90 -3.10 9.56 -1.73
CA LYS A 90 -3.64 8.89 -2.93
C LYS A 90 -3.39 7.38 -2.88
N LEU A 91 -2.18 6.95 -2.53
CA LEU A 91 -1.82 5.53 -2.43
C LEU A 91 -2.62 4.81 -1.33
N ILE A 92 -2.76 5.41 -0.15
CA ILE A 92 -3.53 4.82 0.96
C ILE A 92 -5.02 4.74 0.60
N TYR A 93 -5.59 5.78 0.00
CA TYR A 93 -7.00 5.81 -0.42
C TYR A 93 -7.29 4.89 -1.60
N ALA A 94 -6.31 4.69 -2.49
CA ALA A 94 -6.37 3.68 -3.54
C ALA A 94 -6.39 2.24 -3.00
N GLY A 95 -6.10 2.04 -1.70
CA GLY A 95 -6.24 0.78 -1.01
C GLY A 95 -4.93 0.14 -0.56
N CYS A 96 -3.79 0.81 -0.72
CA CYS A 96 -2.51 0.28 -0.25
C CYS A 96 -2.54 0.05 1.27
N ALA A 97 -2.07 -1.12 1.68
CA ALA A 97 -1.92 -1.49 3.07
C ALA A 97 -0.84 -0.64 3.74
N LYS A 98 0.27 -0.38 3.02
CA LYS A 98 1.43 0.39 3.51
C LYS A 98 2.08 1.18 2.37
N VAL A 99 2.67 2.32 2.70
CA VAL A 99 3.56 3.08 1.82
C VAL A 99 4.98 3.02 2.36
N ILE A 100 5.97 3.02 1.47
CA ILE A 100 7.38 2.86 1.79
C ILE A 100 8.14 4.12 1.38
N LEU A 101 8.52 4.92 2.39
CA LEU A 101 9.25 6.18 2.22
C LEU A 101 10.74 5.92 2.06
N ASN A 102 11.36 6.49 1.03
CA ASN A 102 12.77 6.27 0.73
C ASN A 102 13.67 7.22 1.53
N PHE A 103 14.36 6.69 2.53
CA PHE A 103 15.18 7.48 3.46
C PHE A 103 16.51 7.95 2.90
N SER A 104 16.87 7.57 1.67
CA SER A 104 17.92 8.27 0.92
C SER A 104 17.50 9.67 0.46
N LYS A 105 16.21 10.03 0.55
CA LYS A 105 15.67 11.35 0.17
C LYS A 105 15.24 12.13 1.41
N GLU A 106 15.82 13.30 1.60
CA GLU A 106 15.46 14.22 2.71
C GLU A 106 13.96 14.55 2.73
N SER A 107 13.33 14.76 1.57
CA SER A 107 11.88 15.03 1.50
C SER A 107 11.03 13.90 2.11
N ASN A 108 11.46 12.65 1.99
CA ASN A 108 10.74 11.50 2.55
C ASN A 108 10.95 11.38 4.07
N ILE A 109 12.12 11.77 4.57
CA ILE A 109 12.38 11.85 6.03
C ILE A 109 11.43 12.86 6.67
N LEU A 110 11.29 14.05 6.06
CA LEU A 110 10.43 15.12 6.55
C LEU A 110 8.92 14.75 6.53
N LEU A 111 8.50 13.86 5.62
CA LEU A 111 7.11 13.41 5.53
C LEU A 111 6.70 12.41 6.62
N LEU A 112 7.65 11.65 7.19
CA LEU A 112 7.32 10.47 8.01
C LEU A 112 6.46 10.81 9.23
N GLU A 113 6.83 11.81 10.03
CA GLU A 113 6.10 12.13 11.25
C GLU A 113 4.66 12.55 10.95
N GLU A 114 4.48 13.48 10.01
CA GLU A 114 3.16 14.00 9.66
C GLU A 114 2.29 12.91 9.03
N ALA A 115 2.84 12.11 8.10
CA ALA A 115 2.13 11.02 7.44
C ALA A 115 1.71 9.94 8.46
N SER A 116 2.60 9.58 9.39
CA SER A 116 2.33 8.64 10.46
C SER A 116 1.23 9.13 11.40
N ARG A 117 1.21 10.42 11.74
CA ARG A 117 0.17 11.02 12.58
C ARG A 117 -1.18 11.07 11.88
N ARG A 118 -1.18 11.33 10.56
CA ARG A 118 -2.41 11.49 9.75
C ARG A 118 -3.04 10.15 9.40
N PHE A 119 -2.23 9.20 8.92
CA PHE A 119 -2.71 7.93 8.36
C PHE A 119 -2.47 6.71 9.26
N GLY A 120 -1.69 6.86 10.34
CA GLY A 120 -1.34 5.79 11.26
C GLY A 120 0.07 5.25 11.00
N LYS A 121 0.79 4.97 12.08
CA LYS A 121 2.14 4.40 12.03
C LYS A 121 2.18 3.08 11.26
N GLU A 122 1.16 2.26 11.42
CA GLU A 122 1.00 0.95 10.78
C GLU A 122 1.00 1.03 9.24
N LYS A 123 0.72 2.21 8.68
CA LYS A 123 0.76 2.49 7.24
C LYS A 123 2.13 2.89 6.73
N MET A 124 3.03 3.30 7.62
CA MET A 124 4.34 3.81 7.27
C MET A 124 5.39 2.70 7.37
N VAL A 125 6.12 2.49 6.29
CA VAL A 125 7.37 1.73 6.27
C VAL A 125 8.42 2.64 5.65
N ILE A 126 9.68 2.42 5.99
CA ILE A 126 10.78 3.19 5.41
C ILE A 126 11.72 2.25 4.67
N SER A 127 12.17 2.63 3.47
CA SER A 127 13.22 1.89 2.78
C SER A 127 14.57 2.51 3.06
N ILE A 128 15.54 1.65 3.38
CA ILE A 128 16.91 2.05 3.66
C ILE A 128 17.87 1.24 2.80
N SER A 129 18.89 1.93 2.28
CA SER A 129 20.02 1.36 1.53
C SER A 129 21.36 1.41 2.26
N SER A 130 21.45 2.10 3.41
CA SER A 130 22.67 2.15 4.21
C SER A 130 22.38 2.23 5.71
N PHE A 131 23.25 1.67 6.54
CA PHE A 131 23.06 1.72 8.00
C PHE A 131 23.03 3.17 8.55
N HIS A 132 23.71 4.11 7.89
CA HIS A 132 23.72 5.52 8.28
C HIS A 132 22.34 6.19 8.16
N GLU A 133 21.57 5.89 7.11
CA GLU A 133 20.18 6.36 6.96
C GLU A 133 19.31 5.94 8.14
N PHE A 134 19.60 4.76 8.73
CA PHE A 134 18.94 4.28 9.93
C PHE A 134 19.41 5.04 11.17
N THR A 135 20.71 5.04 11.46
CA THR A 135 21.25 5.58 12.71
C THR A 135 20.95 7.06 12.88
N ASP A 136 21.00 7.83 11.79
CA ASP A 136 20.77 9.28 11.82
C ASP A 136 19.31 9.63 12.14
N ASN A 137 18.40 8.71 11.85
CA ASN A 137 16.95 8.90 11.99
C ASN A 137 16.32 7.88 12.95
N GLN A 138 17.11 7.21 13.79
CA GLN A 138 16.66 6.05 14.57
C GLN A 138 15.43 6.37 15.42
N GLU A 139 15.47 7.45 16.20
CA GLU A 139 14.34 7.84 17.07
C GLU A 139 13.07 8.13 16.26
N LEU A 140 13.22 8.78 15.09
CA LEU A 140 12.12 9.11 14.20
C LEU A 140 11.48 7.83 13.62
N ILE A 141 12.31 6.91 13.11
CA ILE A 141 11.90 5.63 12.54
C ILE A 141 11.19 4.78 13.59
N GLU A 142 11.81 4.59 14.76
CA GLU A 142 11.25 3.77 15.85
C GLU A 142 9.91 4.30 16.33
N LYS A 143 9.72 5.62 16.32
CA LYS A 143 8.49 6.26 16.76
C LYS A 143 7.38 6.22 15.73
N TYR A 144 7.68 6.50 14.46
CA TYR A 144 6.67 6.80 13.43
C TYR A 144 6.57 5.78 12.29
N SER A 145 7.46 4.80 12.19
CA SER A 145 7.40 3.73 11.18
C SER A 145 7.03 2.37 11.77
N ASP A 146 6.17 1.62 11.11
CA ASP A 146 5.84 0.23 11.47
C ASP A 146 6.99 -0.74 11.22
N GLY A 147 7.87 -0.42 10.27
CA GLY A 147 8.95 -1.30 9.88
C GLY A 147 9.92 -0.68 8.89
N ILE A 148 10.88 -1.49 8.47
CA ILE A 148 11.94 -1.12 7.54
C ILE A 148 11.90 -2.10 6.37
N LEU A 149 11.99 -1.59 5.15
CA LEU A 149 12.38 -2.33 3.97
C LEU A 149 13.90 -2.17 3.79
N ALA A 150 14.68 -3.18 4.17
CA ALA A 150 16.13 -3.16 4.00
C ALA A 150 16.48 -3.62 2.58
N LEU A 151 17.13 -2.75 1.79
CA LEU A 151 17.44 -3.00 0.38
C LEU A 151 18.74 -3.81 0.14
N ASP A 152 19.36 -4.33 1.20
CA ASP A 152 20.51 -5.27 1.17
C ASP A 152 20.76 -5.79 2.61
N SER A 153 21.94 -6.38 2.82
CA SER A 153 22.51 -7.03 4.01
C SER A 153 22.71 -6.11 5.23
N LEU A 154 21.72 -5.30 5.56
CA LEU A 154 21.72 -4.33 6.67
C LEU A 154 21.01 -4.86 7.92
N GLN A 155 20.34 -6.00 7.79
CA GLN A 155 19.43 -6.49 8.81
C GLN A 155 20.13 -6.75 10.15
N ASP A 156 21.36 -7.23 10.14
CA ASP A 156 22.11 -7.56 11.34
C ASP A 156 22.60 -6.30 12.07
N GLU A 157 23.04 -5.30 11.31
CA GLU A 157 23.44 -3.99 11.84
C GLU A 157 22.25 -3.30 12.51
N ILE A 158 21.09 -3.24 11.84
CA ILE A 158 19.87 -2.64 12.38
C ILE A 158 19.36 -3.43 13.60
N ALA A 159 19.35 -4.77 13.53
CA ALA A 159 18.92 -5.63 14.63
C ALA A 159 19.81 -5.53 15.88
N SER A 160 21.06 -5.05 15.73
CA SER A 160 22.00 -4.87 16.84
C SER A 160 21.66 -3.64 17.70
N VAL A 161 21.02 -2.63 17.12
CA VAL A 161 20.73 -1.34 17.78
C VAL A 161 19.24 -1.07 17.95
N SER A 162 18.36 -1.81 17.28
CA SER A 162 16.93 -1.60 17.28
C SER A 162 16.12 -2.90 17.24
N ARG A 163 14.82 -2.78 17.56
CA ARG A 163 13.85 -3.87 17.53
C ARG A 163 12.76 -3.67 16.47
N VAL A 164 12.91 -2.67 15.60
CA VAL A 164 11.97 -2.40 14.53
C VAL A 164 11.90 -3.61 13.60
N SER A 165 10.69 -3.87 13.09
CA SER A 165 10.40 -4.96 12.15
C SER A 165 11.12 -4.74 10.82
N ILE A 166 11.82 -5.75 10.30
CA ILE A 166 12.64 -5.65 9.08
C ILE A 166 12.10 -6.60 7.99
N LEU A 167 11.57 -6.04 6.91
CA LEU A 167 11.32 -6.76 5.66
C LEU A 167 12.58 -6.67 4.81
N ILE A 168 13.19 -7.82 4.50
CA ILE A 168 14.39 -7.87 3.66
C ILE A 168 13.96 -7.83 2.19
N HIS A 169 14.60 -6.98 1.39
CA HIS A 169 14.52 -7.01 -0.07
C HIS A 169 15.90 -7.35 -0.63
N THR A 170 16.04 -8.51 -1.26
CA THR A 170 17.35 -9.05 -1.67
C THR A 170 17.31 -9.71 -3.05
N ASP A 171 18.43 -9.64 -3.76
CA ASP A 171 18.65 -10.36 -5.01
C ASP A 171 19.22 -11.78 -4.81
N GLU A 172 19.38 -12.24 -3.55
CA GLU A 172 19.82 -13.60 -3.26
C GLU A 172 18.86 -14.64 -3.84
N GLY A 173 19.43 -15.60 -4.59
CA GLY A 173 18.70 -16.64 -5.31
C GLY A 173 18.82 -18.03 -4.70
N LYS A 174 19.66 -18.20 -3.68
CA LYS A 174 19.87 -19.47 -3.00
C LYS A 174 18.91 -19.61 -1.82
N GLU A 175 18.07 -20.63 -1.88
CA GLU A 175 17.09 -20.95 -0.85
C GLU A 175 17.71 -21.04 0.56
N GLU A 176 18.88 -21.67 0.70
CA GLU A 176 19.56 -21.86 1.99
C GLU A 176 19.95 -20.53 2.65
N GLU A 177 20.43 -19.57 1.87
CA GLU A 177 20.80 -18.23 2.36
C GLU A 177 19.54 -17.46 2.79
N LEU A 178 18.46 -17.54 2.00
CA LEU A 178 17.18 -16.92 2.33
C LEU A 178 16.58 -17.48 3.63
N LEU A 179 16.66 -18.80 3.83
CA LEU A 179 16.25 -19.46 5.07
C LEU A 179 17.09 -19.00 6.26
N SER A 180 18.40 -18.81 6.06
CA SER A 180 19.31 -18.26 7.08
C SER A 180 18.90 -16.83 7.47
N LEU A 181 18.66 -15.95 6.50
CA LEU A 181 18.20 -14.58 6.73
C LEU A 181 16.89 -14.54 7.53
N LEU A 182 15.92 -15.39 7.16
CA LEU A 182 14.61 -15.43 7.81
C LEU A 182 14.65 -15.84 9.30
N LYS A 183 15.71 -16.53 9.75
CA LYS A 183 15.90 -16.92 11.15
C LYS A 183 16.20 -15.72 12.07
N GLY A 184 16.55 -14.55 11.54
CA GLY A 184 16.81 -13.35 12.34
C GLY A 184 15.60 -12.90 13.18
N ASN A 185 15.84 -12.38 14.40
CA ASN A 185 14.79 -12.13 15.39
C ASN A 185 13.75 -11.08 14.97
N TYR A 186 14.19 -9.99 14.34
CA TYR A 186 13.33 -8.87 13.95
C TYR A 186 12.92 -8.89 12.48
N ILE A 187 13.32 -9.93 11.75
CA ILE A 187 12.92 -10.09 10.34
C ILE A 187 11.42 -10.38 10.29
N SER A 188 10.65 -9.58 9.57
CA SER A 188 9.21 -9.80 9.35
C SER A 188 8.92 -10.55 8.06
N GLY A 189 9.86 -10.64 7.14
CA GLY A 189 9.65 -11.35 5.90
C GLY A 189 10.76 -11.15 4.89
N LEU A 190 10.48 -11.65 3.68
CA LEU A 190 11.37 -11.55 2.55
C LEU A 190 10.62 -11.08 1.30
N SER A 191 11.29 -10.25 0.54
CA SER A 191 10.95 -9.77 -0.80
C SER A 191 12.20 -9.81 -1.68
N GLY A 192 12.03 -9.69 -2.99
CA GLY A 192 13.13 -9.66 -3.96
C GLY A 192 13.14 -10.87 -4.90
N ALA A 193 14.27 -11.07 -5.58
CA ALA A 193 14.33 -11.82 -6.83
C ALA A 193 13.77 -13.25 -6.74
N TYR A 194 14.13 -14.01 -5.70
CA TYR A 194 13.69 -15.40 -5.54
C TYR A 194 12.17 -15.52 -5.34
N ILE A 195 11.58 -14.70 -4.47
CA ILE A 195 10.14 -14.74 -4.17
C ILE A 195 9.33 -14.17 -5.34
N SER A 196 9.90 -13.23 -6.09
CA SER A 196 9.29 -12.60 -7.27
C SER A 196 9.51 -13.37 -8.56
N SER A 197 10.10 -14.57 -8.53
CA SER A 197 10.27 -15.37 -9.74
C SER A 197 8.96 -16.08 -10.10
N LEU A 198 8.60 -16.07 -11.39
CA LEU A 198 7.43 -16.78 -11.91
C LEU A 198 7.54 -18.30 -11.77
N THR A 199 8.74 -18.84 -11.54
CA THR A 199 8.98 -20.28 -11.36
C THR A 199 8.99 -20.70 -9.89
N THR A 200 8.98 -19.75 -8.96
CA THR A 200 9.03 -20.06 -7.53
C THR A 200 7.65 -20.45 -7.02
N GLU A 201 7.57 -21.63 -6.42
CA GLU A 201 6.39 -22.06 -5.66
C GLU A 201 6.48 -21.53 -4.23
N ILE A 202 5.85 -20.38 -3.96
CA ILE A 202 5.90 -19.73 -2.63
C ILE A 202 5.34 -20.64 -1.53
N ARG A 203 4.34 -21.49 -1.85
CA ARG A 203 3.82 -22.51 -0.92
C ARG A 203 4.91 -23.48 -0.47
N ASP A 204 5.65 -24.03 -1.43
CA ASP A 204 6.72 -25.00 -1.17
C ASP A 204 7.83 -24.33 -0.35
N PHE A 205 8.22 -23.09 -0.70
CA PHE A 205 9.19 -22.34 0.10
C PHE A 205 8.71 -22.09 1.54
N LYS A 206 7.42 -21.82 1.75
CA LYS A 206 6.83 -21.72 3.09
C LYS A 206 6.84 -23.05 3.85
N GLU A 207 6.68 -24.18 3.17
CA GLU A 207 6.81 -25.51 3.79
C GLU A 207 8.25 -25.75 4.23
N ARG A 208 9.22 -25.46 3.37
CA ARG A 208 10.66 -25.50 3.68
C ARG A 208 11.02 -24.62 4.88
N CYS A 209 10.45 -23.41 4.95
CA CYS A 209 10.58 -22.55 6.14
C CYS A 209 10.11 -23.25 7.42
N ARG A 210 8.98 -23.98 7.38
CA ARG A 210 8.46 -24.68 8.56
C ARG A 210 9.34 -25.86 8.97
N GLU A 211 9.91 -26.59 8.02
CA GLU A 211 10.89 -27.65 8.27
C GLU A 211 12.11 -27.11 9.06
N GLU A 212 12.53 -25.88 8.74
CA GLU A 212 13.60 -25.14 9.42
C GLU A 212 13.16 -24.40 10.70
N ASN A 213 11.96 -24.69 11.22
CA ASN A 213 11.36 -24.05 12.40
C ASN A 213 11.13 -22.53 12.26
N ILE A 214 10.96 -22.04 11.04
CA ILE A 214 10.63 -20.64 10.75
C ILE A 214 9.10 -20.49 10.72
N SER A 215 8.56 -19.65 11.61
CA SER A 215 7.12 -19.40 11.70
C SER A 215 6.63 -18.52 10.55
N VAL A 216 6.01 -19.11 9.53
CA VAL A 216 5.35 -18.41 8.41
C VAL A 216 3.83 -18.43 8.52
N ALA A 217 3.13 -17.59 7.76
CA ALA A 217 1.67 -17.65 7.67
C ALA A 217 1.18 -19.00 7.13
N ARG A 218 0.00 -19.42 7.63
CA ARG A 218 -0.81 -20.49 7.05
C ARG A 218 -1.85 -19.84 6.15
N GLU A 219 -2.38 -20.58 5.18
CA GLU A 219 -3.38 -20.07 4.24
C GLU A 219 -4.53 -19.36 4.98
N ALA A 220 -5.02 -18.26 4.41
CA ALA A 220 -6.40 -17.88 4.64
C ALA A 220 -7.26 -18.97 4.01
N GLU A 221 -8.17 -19.59 4.78
CA GLU A 221 -9.14 -20.52 4.22
C GLU A 221 -9.83 -19.81 3.04
N LYS A 222 -9.71 -20.37 1.83
CA LYS A 222 -10.43 -19.89 0.66
C LYS A 222 -11.92 -19.97 0.99
N ASN A 223 -12.52 -18.85 1.35
CA ASN A 223 -13.96 -18.72 1.28
C ASN A 223 -14.32 -18.86 -0.20
N ASP A 224 -14.95 -19.98 -0.51
CA ASP A 224 -15.44 -20.37 -1.82
C ASP A 224 -16.35 -19.26 -2.39
N ARG A 225 -15.79 -18.35 -3.18
CA ARG A 225 -16.53 -17.34 -3.95
C ARG A 225 -16.42 -17.68 -5.43
N THR A 226 -17.08 -18.76 -5.79
CA THR A 226 -17.47 -19.03 -7.17
C THR A 226 -18.47 -17.97 -7.63
N GLY A 227 -18.01 -16.98 -8.40
CA GLY A 227 -18.91 -16.14 -9.20
C GLY A 227 -18.47 -14.71 -9.45
N ARG A 228 -17.44 -14.48 -10.26
CA ARG A 228 -17.35 -13.28 -11.10
C ARG A 228 -16.86 -13.64 -12.50
N THR A 229 -17.81 -13.98 -13.35
CA THR A 229 -17.66 -13.95 -14.82
C THR A 229 -17.30 -12.52 -15.24
N GLY A 230 -16.36 -12.42 -16.17
CA GLY A 230 -15.56 -11.22 -16.42
C GLY A 230 -16.31 -9.98 -16.88
N ARG A 231 -15.61 -8.85 -16.72
CA ARG A 231 -15.76 -7.66 -17.55
C ARG A 231 -14.38 -7.09 -17.87
N ILE A 232 -14.31 -6.63 -19.11
CA ILE A 232 -13.17 -6.06 -19.83
C ILE A 232 -12.72 -4.78 -19.13
N ALA A 233 -11.41 -4.60 -18.95
CA ALA A 233 -10.79 -3.36 -18.49
C ALA A 233 -10.93 -2.25 -19.55
N PRO A 234 -11.15 -0.97 -19.18
CA PRO A 234 -10.95 0.14 -20.10
C PRO A 234 -9.67 0.92 -19.80
N GLU A 235 -9.00 1.28 -20.91
CA GLU A 235 -7.88 2.22 -21.04
C GLU A 235 -8.36 3.68 -20.89
N SER A 236 -7.60 4.51 -20.15
CA SER A 236 -7.71 5.99 -20.08
C SER A 236 -9.06 6.57 -19.63
N PHE A 237 -9.06 7.76 -18.99
CA PHE A 237 -10.29 8.38 -18.44
C PHE A 237 -11.35 8.64 -19.53
N SER A 238 -12.27 7.69 -19.71
CA SER A 238 -13.50 7.80 -20.51
C SER A 238 -14.76 7.90 -19.63
N GLU A 239 -14.56 7.95 -18.32
CA GLU A 239 -15.60 7.94 -17.31
C GLU A 239 -15.75 9.31 -16.61
N SER A 240 -16.98 9.69 -16.31
CA SER A 240 -17.32 10.97 -15.67
C SER A 240 -16.64 11.08 -14.30
N PRO A 241 -16.14 12.26 -13.87
CA PRO A 241 -15.64 12.44 -12.50
C PRO A 241 -16.62 11.95 -11.42
N PHE A 242 -17.92 11.97 -11.72
CA PHE A 242 -18.96 11.42 -10.85
C PHE A 242 -18.94 9.90 -10.75
N SER A 243 -18.64 9.15 -11.81
CA SER A 243 -18.56 7.69 -11.72
C SER A 243 -17.34 7.26 -10.90
N PHE A 244 -16.24 8.00 -10.95
CA PHE A 244 -15.11 7.76 -10.03
C PHE A 244 -15.51 7.97 -8.56
N LEU A 245 -16.22 9.05 -8.23
CA LEU A 245 -16.74 9.25 -6.87
C LEU A 245 -17.70 8.13 -6.45
N GLN A 246 -18.53 7.64 -7.38
CA GLN A 246 -19.38 6.48 -7.14
C GLN A 246 -18.56 5.21 -6.89
N GLU A 247 -17.47 4.98 -7.64
CA GLU A 247 -16.57 3.84 -7.41
C GLU A 247 -15.91 3.90 -6.03
N VAL A 248 -15.44 5.08 -5.62
CA VAL A 248 -14.84 5.29 -4.29
C VAL A 248 -15.88 5.02 -3.20
N TYR A 249 -17.10 5.55 -3.34
CA TYR A 249 -18.18 5.27 -2.40
C TYR A 249 -18.52 3.77 -2.34
N ASN A 250 -18.63 3.10 -3.49
CA ASN A 250 -18.93 1.67 -3.55
C ASN A 250 -17.83 0.84 -2.86
N LEU A 251 -16.55 1.21 -3.03
CA LEU A 251 -15.42 0.57 -2.35
C LEU A 251 -15.50 0.75 -0.83
N ILE A 252 -15.83 1.96 -0.36
CA ILE A 252 -16.01 2.25 1.06
C ILE A 252 -17.14 1.42 1.65
N PHE A 253 -18.28 1.37 0.95
CA PHE A 253 -19.45 0.61 1.37
C PHE A 253 -19.17 -0.90 1.37
N GLU A 254 -18.52 -1.43 0.33
CA GLU A 254 -18.12 -2.84 0.27
C GLU A 254 -17.19 -3.21 1.43
N ARG A 255 -16.21 -2.35 1.75
CA ARG A 255 -15.28 -2.57 2.88
C ARG A 255 -15.99 -2.57 4.24
N LYS A 256 -17.14 -1.91 4.39
CA LYS A 256 -17.99 -1.99 5.59
C LYS A 256 -18.60 -3.39 5.72
N GLU A 257 -19.16 -3.91 4.64
CA GLU A 257 -19.80 -5.24 4.58
C GLU A 257 -18.78 -6.40 4.59
N ASN A 258 -17.61 -6.19 4.00
CA ASN A 258 -16.53 -7.16 3.87
C ASN A 258 -15.22 -6.57 4.43
N PRO A 259 -15.01 -6.64 5.75
CA PRO A 259 -13.84 -6.04 6.38
C PRO A 259 -12.53 -6.64 5.89
N GLN A 260 -11.56 -5.76 5.62
CA GLN A 260 -10.18 -6.14 5.32
C GLN A 260 -9.26 -5.67 6.44
N GLU A 261 -8.65 -6.63 7.13
CA GLU A 261 -7.75 -6.36 8.26
C GLU A 261 -6.61 -5.44 7.82
N GLY A 262 -6.35 -4.39 8.62
CA GLY A 262 -5.33 -3.39 8.34
C GLY A 262 -5.74 -2.32 7.31
N SER A 263 -6.96 -2.31 6.78
CA SER A 263 -7.46 -1.21 5.94
C SER A 263 -7.78 0.04 6.75
N TYR A 264 -7.47 1.22 6.20
CA TYR A 264 -7.82 2.51 6.81
C TYR A 264 -9.34 2.71 6.94
N ILE A 265 -10.10 2.23 5.94
CA ILE A 265 -11.56 2.30 5.94
C ILE A 265 -12.12 1.50 7.13
N ASN A 266 -11.63 0.27 7.32
CA ASN A 266 -12.05 -0.56 8.45
C ASN A 266 -11.62 0.03 9.79
N TYR A 267 -10.43 0.63 9.89
CA TYR A 267 -10.04 1.39 11.09
C TYR A 267 -11.03 2.52 11.44
N LEU A 268 -11.51 3.28 10.45
CA LEU A 268 -12.50 4.34 10.69
C LEU A 268 -13.82 3.76 11.19
N PHE A 269 -14.33 2.68 10.58
CA PHE A 269 -15.54 2.00 11.01
C PHE A 269 -15.39 1.37 12.41
N ASP A 270 -14.27 0.72 12.71
CA ASP A 270 -13.97 0.10 14.01
C ASP A 270 -13.93 1.13 15.14
N LYS A 271 -13.47 2.36 14.84
CA LYS A 271 -13.48 3.48 15.80
C LYS A 271 -14.83 4.20 15.86
N GLY A 272 -15.71 3.94 14.91
CA GLY A 272 -17.08 4.45 14.86
C GLY A 272 -17.21 5.93 14.53
N THR A 273 -18.45 6.41 14.65
CA THR A 273 -18.88 7.74 14.22
C THR A 273 -18.01 8.88 14.77
N ASP A 274 -17.59 8.85 16.03
CA ASP A 274 -16.80 9.94 16.64
C ASP A 274 -15.46 10.16 15.94
N LYS A 275 -14.79 9.07 15.53
CA LYS A 275 -13.52 9.16 14.79
C LYS A 275 -13.73 9.70 13.38
N ILE A 276 -14.80 9.28 12.71
CA ILE A 276 -15.18 9.77 11.39
C ILE A 276 -15.48 11.28 11.45
N LEU A 277 -16.29 11.72 12.41
CA LEU A 277 -16.61 13.14 12.60
C LEU A 277 -15.38 13.97 12.95
N LYS A 278 -14.46 13.44 13.76
CA LYS A 278 -13.19 14.10 14.05
C LYS A 278 -12.40 14.36 12.77
N LYS A 279 -12.29 13.36 11.89
CA LYS A 279 -11.62 13.52 10.58
C LYS A 279 -12.31 14.58 9.74
N ILE A 280 -13.64 14.53 9.61
CA ILE A 280 -14.41 15.58 8.88
C ILE A 280 -14.09 16.98 9.43
N GLY A 281 -14.01 17.14 10.75
CA GLY A 281 -13.66 18.43 11.37
C GLY A 281 -12.23 18.91 11.08
N GLU A 282 -11.26 17.99 11.08
CA GLU A 282 -9.87 18.25 10.69
C GLU A 282 -9.82 18.75 9.23
N GLU A 283 -10.36 17.99 8.28
CA GLU A 283 -10.30 18.34 6.85
C GLU A 283 -11.13 19.59 6.52
N CYS A 284 -12.23 19.86 7.24
CA CYS A 284 -12.94 21.13 7.11
C CYS A 284 -12.04 22.32 7.48
N THR A 285 -11.24 22.18 8.54
CA THR A 285 -10.34 23.24 9.00
C THR A 285 -9.19 23.43 8.01
N ASP A 286 -8.62 22.33 7.51
CA ASP A 286 -7.53 22.35 6.54
C ASP A 286 -8.00 22.96 5.21
N LEU A 287 -9.22 22.64 4.75
CA LEU A 287 -9.84 23.29 3.59
C LEU A 287 -9.99 24.80 3.76
N VAL A 288 -10.39 25.27 4.94
CA VAL A 288 -10.49 26.72 5.23
C VAL A 288 -9.11 27.38 5.13
N ILE A 289 -8.07 26.73 5.65
CA ILE A 289 -6.69 27.22 5.58
C ILE A 289 -6.20 27.26 4.12
N ALA A 290 -6.37 26.16 3.39
CA ALA A 290 -5.99 26.04 1.98
C ALA A 290 -6.68 27.10 1.11
N ALA A 291 -7.99 27.30 1.32
CA ALA A 291 -8.77 28.30 0.61
C ALA A 291 -8.28 29.73 0.89
N LYS A 292 -7.90 30.02 2.13
CA LYS A 292 -7.33 31.32 2.52
C LYS A 292 -5.96 31.58 1.89
N ASN A 293 -5.19 30.52 1.66
CA ASN A 293 -3.85 30.60 1.06
C ASN A 293 -3.89 30.68 -0.48
N GLU A 294 -5.08 30.66 -1.10
CA GLU A 294 -5.31 30.75 -2.55
C GLU A 294 -4.56 29.70 -3.40
N ASN A 295 -4.19 28.57 -2.79
CA ASN A 295 -3.49 27.49 -3.47
C ASN A 295 -4.48 26.48 -4.05
N LYS A 296 -4.69 26.52 -5.37
CA LYS A 296 -5.65 25.63 -6.06
C LYS A 296 -5.39 24.14 -5.82
N GLU A 297 -4.13 23.72 -5.77
CA GLU A 297 -3.76 22.31 -5.58
C GLU A 297 -4.10 21.85 -4.16
N GLU A 298 -3.73 22.65 -3.16
CA GLU A 298 -4.04 22.42 -1.75
C GLU A 298 -5.56 22.41 -1.52
N ILE A 299 -6.30 23.37 -2.09
CA ILE A 299 -7.77 23.40 -2.04
C ILE A 299 -8.36 22.12 -2.63
N THR A 300 -7.84 21.66 -3.76
CA THR A 300 -8.32 20.42 -4.41
C THR A 300 -8.03 19.21 -3.54
N CYS A 301 -6.87 19.17 -2.89
CA CYS A 301 -6.49 18.13 -1.93
C CYS A 301 -7.47 18.09 -0.76
N GLU A 302 -7.71 19.22 -0.10
CA GLU A 302 -8.56 19.27 1.09
C GLU A 302 -10.04 19.04 0.77
N ILE A 303 -10.54 19.49 -0.39
CA ILE A 303 -11.89 19.12 -0.86
C ILE A 303 -12.00 17.60 -1.03
N SER A 304 -10.97 16.97 -1.60
CA SER A 304 -10.97 15.53 -1.83
C SER A 304 -10.97 14.74 -0.52
N ASP A 305 -10.23 15.19 0.49
CA ASP A 305 -10.23 14.57 1.82
C ASP A 305 -11.57 14.71 2.53
N LEU A 306 -12.12 15.93 2.52
CA LEU A 306 -13.43 16.19 3.11
C LEU A 306 -14.50 15.32 2.45
N LEU A 307 -14.53 15.26 1.10
CA LEU A 307 -15.45 14.40 0.37
C LEU A 307 -15.26 12.92 0.70
N TYR A 308 -14.02 12.44 0.81
CA TYR A 308 -13.74 11.06 1.20
C TYR A 308 -14.33 10.72 2.57
N HIS A 309 -14.07 11.55 3.59
CA HIS A 309 -14.59 11.31 4.93
C HIS A 309 -16.11 11.50 5.04
N ILE A 310 -16.70 12.38 4.22
CA ILE A 310 -18.16 12.45 4.05
C ILE A 310 -18.68 11.15 3.46
N MET A 311 -18.05 10.57 2.44
CA MET A 311 -18.46 9.27 1.89
C MET A 311 -18.33 8.13 2.91
N VAL A 312 -17.32 8.15 3.78
CA VAL A 312 -17.21 7.21 4.91
C VAL A 312 -18.36 7.38 5.89
N LEU A 313 -18.73 8.62 6.24
CA LEU A 313 -19.89 8.89 7.08
C LEU A 313 -21.19 8.46 6.40
N MET A 314 -21.33 8.71 5.10
CA MET A 314 -22.48 8.27 4.30
C MET A 314 -22.62 6.75 4.38
N ALA A 315 -21.55 5.99 4.13
CA ALA A 315 -21.58 4.53 4.26
C ALA A 315 -21.88 4.07 5.69
N GLU A 316 -21.31 4.73 6.72
CA GLU A 316 -21.61 4.44 8.13
C GLU A 316 -23.10 4.63 8.44
N LYS A 317 -23.73 5.66 7.87
CA LYS A 317 -25.15 6.02 8.08
C LYS A 317 -26.12 5.48 7.03
N GLU A 318 -25.64 4.67 6.09
CA GLU A 318 -26.44 4.11 4.99
C GLU A 318 -27.12 5.22 4.15
N ILE A 319 -26.41 6.33 3.94
CA ILE A 319 -26.81 7.44 3.06
C ILE A 319 -26.15 7.20 1.70
N PHE A 320 -26.92 7.33 0.63
CA PHE A 320 -26.50 7.14 -0.75
C PHE A 320 -26.46 8.48 -1.51
N TRP A 321 -25.82 8.49 -2.67
CA TRP A 321 -25.77 9.68 -3.52
C TRP A 321 -27.17 10.10 -4.00
N GLU A 322 -28.08 9.15 -4.14
CA GLU A 322 -29.50 9.37 -4.42
C GLU A 322 -30.18 10.22 -3.35
N ASP A 323 -29.94 9.93 -2.07
CA ASP A 323 -30.51 10.69 -0.94
C ASP A 323 -30.00 12.14 -0.95
N ILE A 324 -28.71 12.33 -1.23
CA ILE A 324 -28.09 13.66 -1.36
C ILE A 324 -28.66 14.42 -2.57
N ALA A 325 -28.87 13.73 -3.69
CA ALA A 325 -29.45 14.33 -4.89
C ALA A 325 -30.92 14.72 -4.68
N GLU A 326 -31.71 13.90 -3.98
CA GLU A 326 -33.09 14.22 -3.61
C GLU A 326 -33.15 15.49 -2.77
N GLU A 327 -32.34 15.57 -1.71
CA GLU A 327 -32.22 16.76 -0.86
C GLU A 327 -31.81 18.02 -1.65
N LEU A 328 -30.76 17.92 -2.48
CA LEU A 328 -30.26 19.05 -3.26
C LEU A 328 -31.22 19.52 -4.35
N THR A 329 -32.06 18.63 -4.89
CA THR A 329 -33.06 18.98 -5.88
C THR A 329 -34.36 19.50 -5.25
N GLY A 330 -34.50 19.42 -3.93
CA GLY A 330 -35.66 19.88 -3.18
C GLY A 330 -36.94 19.15 -3.56
N LYS A 331 -36.82 17.88 -3.98
CA LYS A 331 -37.95 17.03 -4.36
C LYS A 331 -38.40 16.13 -3.23
#